data_AF-A0A2M7SYP4-F1
#
_entry.id   AF-A0A2M7SYP4-F1
#
_cell.length_a   1.000
_cell.length_b   1.000
_cell.length_c   1.000
_cell.angle_alpha   90.00
_cell.angle_beta   90.00
_cell.angle_gamma   90.00
#
_symmetry.space_group_name_H-M   'P 1'
#
loop_
_entity.id
_entity.type
_entity.pdbx_description
1 polymer ?
#
loop_
_entity_poly.entity_id
_entity_poly.type
_entity_poly.pdbx_seq_one_letter_code
_entity_poly.pdbx_strand_id
1 'polypeptide(L)'
;MTKTTKGKAVATASNTSLSAPQMDQMAGFANKGMESVGVGDVIMPRLSILQDLSPQVSTRKPEYIEGAEVGQILNVATAEVVDDIVVIPCVYKRHNIEWKPNRGGFVNDHGEDETMLNECTRDDKGFDVHPNGNIIIPTATWYCIDLFGNQLIIPMSRTQLKPSRQWMSYATSEKLDHPEKGKFTPPLFYRSYHLSTVIRDDGDNSWFVWNVKKGKTILEMNDPDLMAAAIRFEQMLSAGEVAAGAESFGDETSGSAGGNSTKSDKDKF
;
A
#
# COMPACT_ATOMS: atom_id res chain seq x y z
N MET A 1 -41.63 -47.08 22.03
CA MET A 1 -41.01 -46.36 20.90
C MET A 1 -39.95 -45.42 21.45
N THR A 2 -38.70 -45.69 21.08
CA THR A 2 -37.48 -44.94 21.33
C THR A 2 -37.46 -43.62 20.55
N LYS A 3 -36.89 -42.57 21.13
CA LYS A 3 -35.69 -41.89 20.60
C LYS A 3 -35.23 -40.76 21.52
N THR A 4 -34.12 -41.06 22.21
CA THR A 4 -33.19 -40.10 22.80
C THR A 4 -32.45 -39.37 21.69
N THR A 5 -32.46 -38.04 21.68
CA THR A 5 -31.60 -37.25 20.78
C THR A 5 -30.41 -36.72 21.57
N LYS A 6 -29.24 -37.33 21.35
CA LYS A 6 -27.93 -36.87 21.83
C LYS A 6 -27.65 -35.47 21.25
N GLY A 7 -27.44 -34.48 22.12
CA GLY A 7 -26.78 -33.24 21.74
C GLY A 7 -25.32 -33.54 21.38
N LYS A 8 -24.93 -33.24 20.15
CA LYS A 8 -23.57 -33.37 19.66
C LYS A 8 -22.82 -32.10 20.08
N ALA A 9 -21.99 -32.22 21.11
CA ALA A 9 -21.08 -31.17 21.53
C ALA A 9 -20.09 -30.89 20.38
N VAL A 10 -19.99 -29.62 19.97
CA VAL A 10 -19.00 -29.13 19.00
C VAL A 10 -17.65 -29.13 19.70
N ALA A 11 -16.69 -29.86 19.14
CA ALA A 11 -15.33 -29.91 19.65
C ALA A 11 -14.68 -28.52 19.53
N THR A 12 -14.30 -27.96 20.67
CA THR A 12 -13.36 -26.83 20.79
C THR A 12 -12.09 -27.16 20.01
N ALA A 13 -11.72 -26.30 19.06
CA ALA A 13 -10.46 -26.38 18.34
C ALA A 13 -9.29 -26.26 19.33
N SER A 14 -8.53 -27.34 19.50
CA SER A 14 -7.28 -27.33 20.24
C SER A 14 -6.20 -26.68 19.38
N ASN A 15 -5.68 -25.53 19.81
CA ASN A 15 -4.45 -24.94 19.28
C ASN A 15 -3.32 -25.97 19.40
N THR A 16 -3.01 -26.65 18.29
CA THR A 16 -1.97 -27.68 18.26
C THR A 16 -0.67 -27.02 17.83
N SER A 17 0.01 -26.37 18.78
CA SER A 17 1.37 -25.88 18.56
C SER A 17 2.30 -27.07 18.33
N LEU A 18 3.15 -27.00 17.30
CA LEU A 18 4.16 -28.03 17.00
C LEU A 18 5.17 -28.15 18.13
N SER A 19 5.66 -29.37 18.40
CA SER A 19 6.73 -29.59 19.38
C SER A 19 8.10 -29.16 18.85
N ALA A 20 9.05 -28.84 19.73
CA ALA A 20 10.40 -28.42 19.33
C ALA A 20 11.10 -29.41 18.36
N PRO A 21 11.05 -30.75 18.58
CA PRO A 21 11.62 -31.70 17.61
C PRO A 21 10.95 -31.66 16.23
N GLN A 22 9.63 -31.39 16.18
CA GLN A 22 8.92 -31.23 14.91
C GLN A 22 9.31 -29.92 14.23
N MET A 23 9.52 -28.84 14.99
CA MET A 23 10.01 -27.58 14.44
C MET A 23 11.44 -27.71 13.90
N ASP A 24 12.34 -28.40 14.61
CA ASP A 24 13.70 -28.68 14.14
C ASP A 24 13.69 -29.51 12.85
N GLN A 25 12.81 -30.51 12.78
CA GLN A 25 12.62 -31.31 11.57
C GLN A 25 12.13 -30.44 10.40
N MET A 26 11.18 -29.52 10.63
CA MET A 26 10.69 -28.62 9.58
C MET A 26 11.73 -27.57 9.18
N ALA A 27 12.53 -27.06 10.12
CA ALA A 27 13.63 -26.16 9.84
C ALA A 27 14.68 -26.82 8.91
N GLY A 28 14.92 -28.13 9.09
CA GLY A 28 15.76 -28.92 8.18
C GLY A 28 15.20 -29.06 6.75
N PHE A 29 13.94 -28.71 6.53
CA PHE A 29 13.29 -28.67 5.21
C PHE A 29 12.98 -27.25 4.73
N ALA A 30 13.54 -26.22 5.38
CA ALA A 30 13.32 -24.83 4.97
C ALA A 30 13.59 -24.65 3.47
N ASN A 31 12.65 -23.98 2.78
CA ASN A 31 12.68 -23.68 1.35
C ASN A 31 12.68 -24.89 0.39
N LYS A 32 12.51 -26.14 0.88
CA LYS A 32 12.33 -27.29 -0.01
C LYS A 32 11.05 -27.15 -0.83
N GLY A 33 11.16 -27.34 -2.15
CA GLY A 33 10.08 -27.14 -3.11
C GLY A 33 9.89 -25.68 -3.56
N MET A 34 10.72 -24.75 -3.10
CA MET A 34 10.72 -23.34 -3.51
C MET A 34 12.06 -22.93 -4.15
N GLU A 35 12.88 -23.89 -4.57
CA GLU A 35 14.25 -23.66 -5.03
C GLU A 35 14.32 -22.81 -6.30
N SER A 36 13.27 -22.83 -7.12
CA SER A 36 13.16 -22.05 -8.34
C SER A 36 12.32 -20.77 -8.21
N VAL A 37 11.78 -20.49 -7.02
CA VAL A 37 10.93 -19.30 -6.79
C VAL A 37 11.84 -18.08 -6.68
N GLY A 38 11.83 -17.25 -7.71
CA GLY A 38 12.50 -15.96 -7.73
C GLY A 38 11.62 -14.85 -7.17
N VAL A 39 12.22 -13.67 -7.00
CA VAL A 39 11.52 -12.45 -6.57
C VAL A 39 10.36 -12.09 -7.53
N GLY A 40 10.52 -12.36 -8.83
CA GLY A 40 9.48 -12.11 -9.84
C GLY A 40 8.32 -13.12 -9.85
N ASP A 41 8.46 -14.25 -9.15
CA ASP A 41 7.40 -15.27 -9.05
C ASP A 41 6.45 -15.00 -7.88
N VAL A 42 6.78 -14.03 -7.02
CA VAL A 42 6.00 -13.65 -5.85
C VAL A 42 5.40 -12.27 -6.09
N ILE A 43 4.06 -12.20 -6.05
CA ILE A 43 3.36 -10.92 -6.09
C ILE A 43 3.70 -10.14 -4.83
N MET A 44 4.24 -8.93 -4.99
CA MET A 44 4.46 -8.03 -3.87
C MET A 44 3.11 -7.57 -3.30
N PRO A 45 2.83 -7.82 -2.02
CA PRO A 45 1.59 -7.38 -1.38
C PRO A 45 1.36 -5.88 -1.53
N ARG A 46 0.22 -5.51 -2.10
CA ARG A 46 -0.19 -4.11 -2.25
C ARG A 46 -1.29 -3.77 -1.27
N LEU A 47 -1.09 -2.68 -0.52
CA LEU A 47 -2.14 -2.12 0.33
C LEU A 47 -2.96 -1.11 -0.44
N SER A 48 -4.28 -1.20 -0.30
CA SER A 48 -5.23 -0.29 -0.92
C SER A 48 -6.37 0.03 0.02
N ILE A 49 -6.95 1.24 -0.10
CA ILE A 49 -8.13 1.62 0.66
C ILE A 49 -9.37 1.14 -0.09
N LEU A 50 -10.28 0.45 0.60
CA LEU A 50 -11.60 0.13 0.07
C LEU A 50 -12.44 1.40 -0.03
N GLN A 51 -12.84 1.76 -1.25
CA GLN A 51 -13.71 2.90 -1.55
C GLN A 51 -15.12 2.40 -1.87
N ASP A 52 -16.10 3.31 -1.95
CA ASP A 52 -17.48 2.97 -2.29
C ASP A 52 -17.63 2.18 -3.60
N LEU A 53 -16.75 2.43 -4.57
CA LEU A 53 -16.74 1.76 -5.87
C LEU A 53 -15.81 0.55 -5.94
N SER A 54 -15.16 0.18 -4.84
CA SER A 54 -14.32 -1.03 -4.79
C SER A 54 -15.20 -2.26 -5.00
N PRO A 55 -14.85 -3.17 -5.93
CA PRO A 55 -15.66 -4.37 -6.16
C PRO A 55 -15.70 -5.29 -4.93
N GLN A 56 -14.69 -5.22 -4.05
CA GLN A 56 -14.56 -6.04 -2.85
C GLN A 56 -15.63 -5.76 -1.78
N VAL A 57 -16.23 -4.56 -1.75
CA VAL A 57 -17.32 -4.24 -0.82
C VAL A 57 -18.70 -4.49 -1.42
N SER A 58 -18.76 -4.87 -2.71
CA SER A 58 -20.02 -5.03 -3.44
C SER A 58 -20.44 -6.50 -3.51
N THR A 59 -21.49 -6.89 -2.77
CA THR A 59 -22.05 -8.26 -2.78
C THR A 59 -22.49 -8.77 -4.15
N ARG A 60 -22.55 -7.90 -5.17
CA ARG A 60 -22.92 -8.22 -6.55
C ARG A 60 -21.72 -8.59 -7.44
N LYS A 61 -20.51 -8.45 -6.92
CA LYS A 61 -19.27 -8.62 -7.66
C LYS A 61 -18.58 -9.93 -7.24
N PRO A 62 -17.93 -10.64 -8.19
CA PRO A 62 -17.21 -11.86 -7.85
C PRO A 62 -16.00 -11.60 -6.93
N GLU A 63 -15.48 -10.38 -6.89
CA GLU A 63 -14.39 -9.97 -6.01
C GLU A 63 -14.83 -9.63 -4.59
N TYR A 64 -16.13 -9.75 -4.26
CA TYR A 64 -16.66 -9.44 -2.93
C TYR A 64 -15.93 -10.21 -1.82
N ILE A 65 -15.56 -9.51 -0.77
CA ILE A 65 -14.95 -10.06 0.44
C ILE A 65 -15.95 -9.90 1.58
N GLU A 66 -16.36 -11.01 2.21
CA GLU A 66 -17.29 -10.97 3.32
C GLU A 66 -16.72 -10.19 4.51
N GLY A 67 -17.49 -9.22 5.01
CA GLY A 67 -17.08 -8.36 6.12
C GLY A 67 -16.17 -7.19 5.73
N ALA A 68 -15.82 -7.05 4.45
CA ALA A 68 -15.08 -5.90 3.97
C ALA A 68 -15.98 -4.66 3.91
N GLU A 69 -15.54 -3.58 4.56
CA GLU A 69 -16.25 -2.31 4.65
C GLU A 69 -15.45 -1.17 4.00
N VAL A 70 -16.18 -0.15 3.54
CA VAL A 70 -15.57 1.05 2.98
C VAL A 70 -14.72 1.75 4.04
N GLY A 71 -13.51 2.15 3.66
CA GLY A 71 -12.53 2.77 4.53
C GLY A 71 -11.52 1.79 5.11
N GLN A 72 -11.75 0.48 5.05
CA GLN A 72 -10.76 -0.49 5.50
C GLN A 72 -9.60 -0.63 4.49
N ILE A 73 -8.48 -1.16 4.97
CA ILE A 73 -7.27 -1.41 4.20
C ILE A 73 -7.29 -2.86 3.73
N LEU A 74 -7.21 -3.05 2.41
CA LEU A 74 -7.10 -4.34 1.75
C LEU A 74 -5.65 -4.61 1.38
N ASN A 75 -5.12 -5.76 1.81
CA ASN A 75 -3.97 -6.39 1.19
C ASN A 75 -4.45 -7.20 -0.02
N VAL A 76 -4.09 -6.74 -1.22
CA VAL A 76 -4.61 -7.27 -2.48
C VAL A 76 -4.08 -8.68 -2.78
N ALA A 77 -2.88 -9.02 -2.30
CA ALA A 77 -2.30 -10.34 -2.53
C ALA A 77 -2.93 -11.43 -1.65
N THR A 78 -3.25 -11.09 -0.40
CA THR A 78 -3.79 -12.04 0.58
C THR A 78 -5.31 -11.97 0.76
N ALA A 79 -5.95 -10.94 0.19
CA ALA A 79 -7.35 -10.57 0.45
C ALA A 79 -7.66 -10.26 1.93
N GLU A 80 -6.64 -10.01 2.74
CA GLU A 80 -6.80 -9.63 4.14
C GLU A 80 -7.27 -8.17 4.24
N VAL A 81 -8.24 -7.93 5.12
CA VAL A 81 -8.83 -6.61 5.36
C VAL A 81 -8.64 -6.23 6.83
N VAL A 82 -8.09 -5.03 7.05
CA VAL A 82 -7.78 -4.50 8.39
C VAL A 82 -8.16 -3.02 8.48
N ASP A 83 -8.45 -2.52 9.68
CA ASP A 83 -8.77 -1.10 9.90
C ASP A 83 -7.51 -0.21 9.90
N ASP A 84 -6.40 -0.76 10.39
CA ASP A 84 -5.11 -0.09 10.48
C ASP A 84 -3.93 -1.06 10.41
N ILE A 85 -2.74 -0.52 10.11
CA ILE A 85 -1.50 -1.28 10.02
C ILE A 85 -0.30 -0.42 10.44
N VAL A 86 0.71 -1.05 11.05
CA VAL A 86 2.01 -0.41 11.29
C VAL A 86 3.01 -0.88 10.24
N VAL A 87 3.64 0.08 9.57
CA VAL A 87 4.65 -0.19 8.53
C VAL A 87 5.92 0.62 8.77
N ILE A 88 7.04 0.10 8.26
CA ILE A 88 8.33 0.77 8.23
C ILE A 88 8.68 1.03 6.76
N PRO A 89 8.73 2.30 6.30
CA PRO A 89 9.08 2.60 4.92
C PRO A 89 10.58 2.36 4.69
N CYS A 90 10.93 1.61 3.67
CA CYS A 90 12.30 1.34 3.26
C CYS A 90 12.74 2.29 2.14
N VAL A 91 11.91 2.43 1.10
CA VAL A 91 12.19 3.26 -0.08
C VAL A 91 10.93 4.01 -0.50
N TYR A 92 11.13 5.22 -1.00
CA TYR A 92 10.12 6.00 -1.70
C TYR A 92 10.56 6.16 -3.15
N LYS A 93 9.65 5.93 -4.10
CA LYS A 93 9.84 6.27 -5.52
C LYS A 93 8.63 7.00 -6.05
N ARG A 94 8.82 7.88 -7.02
CA ARG A 94 7.72 8.51 -7.74
C ARG A 94 7.63 7.90 -9.14
N HIS A 95 6.49 7.36 -9.48
CA HIS A 95 6.26 6.71 -10.75
C HIS A 95 5.28 7.52 -11.60
N ASN A 96 5.58 7.68 -12.88
CA ASN A 96 4.66 8.23 -13.87
C ASN A 96 4.00 7.06 -14.62
N ILE A 97 2.85 6.62 -14.13
CA ILE A 97 2.17 5.43 -14.67
C ILE A 97 1.25 5.83 -15.81
N GLU A 98 1.43 5.19 -16.96
CA GLU A 98 0.57 5.34 -18.12
C GLU A 98 -0.59 4.33 -18.06
N TRP A 99 -1.81 4.85 -18.22
CA TRP A 99 -3.03 4.07 -18.25
C TRP A 99 -3.81 4.35 -19.53
N LYS A 100 -4.45 3.31 -20.06
CA LYS A 100 -5.50 3.54 -21.05
C LYS A 100 -6.68 4.25 -20.39
N PRO A 101 -7.34 5.20 -21.08
CA PRO A 101 -8.51 5.88 -20.53
C PRO A 101 -9.65 4.88 -20.24
N ASN A 102 -10.60 5.29 -19.39
CA ASN A 102 -11.84 4.53 -19.11
C ASN A 102 -11.62 3.09 -18.60
N ARG A 103 -10.71 2.88 -17.63
CA ARG A 103 -10.39 1.53 -17.10
C ARG A 103 -9.84 0.57 -18.15
N GLY A 104 -9.17 1.10 -19.17
CA GLY A 104 -8.53 0.27 -20.21
C GLY A 104 -7.29 -0.48 -19.73
N GLY A 105 -6.84 -0.24 -18.49
CA GLY A 105 -5.75 -0.95 -17.84
C GLY A 105 -4.39 -0.26 -17.95
N PHE A 106 -3.42 -0.87 -17.26
CA PHE A 106 -2.02 -0.45 -17.23
C PHE A 106 -1.40 -0.52 -18.62
N VAL A 107 -0.56 0.46 -18.96
CA VAL A 107 0.23 0.49 -20.19
C VAL A 107 1.71 0.35 -19.88
N ASN A 108 2.25 1.29 -19.10
CA ASN A 108 3.66 1.31 -18.75
C ASN A 108 3.93 2.09 -17.46
N ASP A 109 5.06 1.79 -16.81
CA ASP A 109 5.64 2.61 -15.76
C ASP A 109 6.85 3.35 -16.36
N HIS A 110 6.74 4.67 -16.51
CA HIS A 110 7.81 5.52 -17.04
C HIS A 110 8.83 5.92 -15.96
N GLY A 111 8.71 5.36 -14.76
CA GLY A 111 9.60 5.62 -13.64
C GLY A 111 9.50 7.06 -13.15
N GLU A 112 10.64 7.59 -12.70
CA GLU A 112 10.76 8.93 -12.10
C GLU A 112 10.91 10.06 -13.15
N ASP A 113 10.91 9.73 -14.44
CA ASP A 113 11.10 10.71 -15.51
C ASP A 113 9.87 11.62 -15.66
N GLU A 114 9.97 12.85 -15.17
CA GLU A 114 8.92 13.86 -15.28
C GLU A 114 8.85 14.52 -16.67
N THR A 115 9.81 14.27 -17.56
CA THR A 115 9.81 14.91 -18.90
C THR A 115 8.59 14.52 -19.72
N MET A 116 8.06 13.32 -19.52
CA MET A 116 6.83 12.84 -20.16
C MET A 116 5.61 13.71 -19.83
N LEU A 117 5.56 14.30 -18.63
CA LEU A 117 4.46 15.19 -18.24
C LEU A 117 4.47 16.50 -19.03
N ASN A 118 5.62 16.92 -19.56
CA ASN A 118 5.72 18.12 -20.39
C ASN A 118 5.06 17.95 -21.76
N GLU A 119 4.88 16.71 -22.22
CA GLU A 119 4.19 16.38 -23.47
C GLU A 119 2.68 16.26 -23.27
N CYS A 120 2.22 16.19 -22.02
CA CYS A 120 0.82 16.00 -21.68
C CYS A 120 0.03 17.31 -21.71
N THR A 121 -1.27 17.17 -21.97
CA THR A 121 -2.25 18.25 -21.84
C THR A 121 -3.26 17.91 -20.76
N ARG A 122 -3.71 18.91 -19.99
CA ARG A 122 -4.71 18.70 -18.94
C ARG A 122 -6.12 18.61 -19.53
N ASP A 123 -6.84 17.54 -19.23
CA ASP A 123 -8.28 17.44 -19.55
C ASP A 123 -9.16 18.15 -18.51
N ASP A 124 -10.47 18.21 -18.79
CA ASP A 124 -11.47 18.83 -17.91
C ASP A 124 -11.62 18.15 -16.54
N LYS A 125 -11.12 16.91 -16.42
CA LYS A 125 -11.12 16.12 -15.19
C LYS A 125 -9.78 16.23 -14.44
N GLY A 126 -8.84 17.01 -14.96
CA GLY A 126 -7.53 17.24 -14.39
C GLY A 126 -6.54 16.08 -14.58
N PHE A 127 -6.74 15.20 -15.55
CA PHE A 127 -5.73 14.22 -15.95
C PHE A 127 -4.71 14.82 -16.89
N ASP A 128 -3.47 14.36 -16.76
CA ASP A 128 -2.41 14.63 -17.72
C ASP A 128 -2.55 13.63 -18.88
N VAL A 129 -3.00 14.10 -20.05
CA VAL A 129 -3.28 13.30 -21.25
C VAL A 129 -2.12 13.39 -22.22
N HIS A 130 -1.50 12.25 -22.50
CA HIS A 130 -0.41 12.12 -23.44
C HIS A 130 -0.92 12.17 -24.90
N PRO A 131 -0.12 12.57 -25.92
CA PRO A 131 -0.58 12.67 -27.32
C PRO A 131 -1.17 11.40 -27.93
N ASN A 132 -0.86 10.22 -27.38
CA ASN A 132 -1.45 8.94 -27.79
C ASN A 132 -2.87 8.70 -27.22
N GLY A 133 -3.40 9.62 -26.42
CA GLY A 133 -4.72 9.53 -25.78
C GLY A 133 -4.75 8.76 -24.46
N ASN A 134 -3.62 8.25 -23.99
CA ASN A 134 -3.48 7.67 -22.65
C ASN A 134 -3.33 8.75 -21.59
N ILE A 135 -3.57 8.38 -20.33
CA ILE A 135 -3.41 9.27 -19.19
C ILE A 135 -2.16 8.88 -18.40
N ILE A 136 -1.39 9.88 -17.99
CA ILE A 136 -0.24 9.72 -17.11
C ILE A 136 -0.68 10.11 -15.69
N ILE A 137 -0.48 9.19 -14.75
CA ILE A 137 -0.84 9.38 -13.35
C ILE A 137 0.43 9.32 -12.49
N PRO A 138 0.89 10.47 -11.97
CA PRO A 138 1.95 10.49 -10.97
C PRO A 138 1.50 9.76 -9.71
N THR A 139 2.28 8.76 -9.31
CA THR A 139 2.02 7.88 -8.19
C THR A 139 3.23 7.88 -7.26
N ALA A 140 3.00 8.27 -6.01
CA ALA A 140 4.00 8.20 -4.97
C ALA A 140 3.96 6.81 -4.32
N THR A 141 4.99 6.00 -4.54
CA THR A 141 5.03 4.60 -4.12
C THR A 141 5.94 4.44 -2.91
N TRP A 142 5.37 3.96 -1.81
CA TRP A 142 6.10 3.61 -0.60
C TRP A 142 6.31 2.11 -0.55
N TYR A 143 7.57 1.69 -0.57
CA TYR A 143 7.98 0.32 -0.33
C TYR A 143 8.28 0.16 1.15
N CYS A 144 7.53 -0.71 1.82
CA CYS A 144 7.61 -0.86 3.27
C CYS A 144 7.76 -2.33 3.67
N ILE A 145 8.08 -2.53 4.94
CA ILE A 145 7.81 -3.80 5.63
C ILE A 145 6.75 -3.59 6.71
N ASP A 146 5.99 -4.64 7.04
CA ASP A 146 5.18 -4.67 8.26
C ASP A 146 6.02 -5.05 9.49
N LEU A 147 5.39 -5.15 10.66
CA LEU A 147 6.07 -5.54 11.91
C LEU A 147 6.53 -7.01 11.96
N PHE A 148 6.14 -7.82 10.98
CA PHE A 148 6.58 -9.20 10.83
C PHE A 148 7.70 -9.33 9.79
N GLY A 149 8.14 -8.22 9.18
CA GLY A 149 9.16 -8.20 8.13
C GLY A 149 8.64 -8.54 6.74
N ASN A 150 7.32 -8.65 6.55
CA ASN A 150 6.73 -8.90 5.24
C ASN A 150 6.84 -7.64 4.38
N GLN A 151 7.35 -7.80 3.15
CA GLN A 151 7.47 -6.72 2.18
C GLN A 151 6.10 -6.35 1.62
N LEU A 152 5.84 -5.05 1.46
CA LEU A 152 4.61 -4.53 0.89
C LEU A 152 4.82 -3.19 0.19
N ILE A 153 3.85 -2.82 -0.63
CA ILE A 153 3.83 -1.54 -1.35
C ILE A 153 2.53 -0.78 -1.11
N ILE A 154 2.67 0.53 -1.06
CA ILE A 154 1.58 1.47 -0.85
C ILE A 154 1.67 2.56 -1.93
N PRO A 155 1.08 2.33 -3.12
CA PRO A 155 0.95 3.37 -4.12
C PRO A 155 -0.05 4.43 -3.65
N MET A 156 0.33 5.69 -3.79
CA MET A 156 -0.49 6.85 -3.46
C MET A 156 -0.53 7.82 -4.63
N SER A 157 -1.62 7.84 -5.36
CA SER A 157 -1.88 8.71 -6.51
C SER A 157 -2.93 9.76 -6.19
N ARG A 158 -3.13 10.72 -7.10
CA ARG A 158 -4.22 11.71 -7.07
C ARG A 158 -4.51 12.27 -5.66
N THR A 159 -5.66 11.95 -5.05
CA THR A 159 -6.04 12.47 -3.73
C THR A 159 -5.23 11.89 -2.58
N GLN A 160 -4.55 10.76 -2.79
CA GLN A 160 -3.59 10.18 -1.86
C GLN A 160 -2.21 10.86 -1.92
N LEU A 161 -1.91 11.66 -2.95
CA LEU A 161 -0.64 12.40 -3.03
C LEU A 161 -0.47 13.41 -1.88
N LYS A 162 -1.57 13.97 -1.36
CA LYS A 162 -1.49 14.89 -0.21
C LYS A 162 -1.07 14.15 1.09
N PRO A 163 -1.72 13.05 1.50
CA PRO A 163 -1.21 12.18 2.56
C PRO A 163 0.25 11.75 2.35
N SER A 164 0.63 11.37 1.13
CA SER A 164 2.00 10.97 0.81
C SER A 164 3.02 12.09 1.08
N ARG A 165 2.74 13.32 0.63
CA ARG A 165 3.61 14.48 0.93
C ARG A 165 3.69 14.80 2.42
N GLN A 166 2.59 14.62 3.15
CA GLN A 166 2.57 14.78 4.61
C GLN A 166 3.46 13.72 5.29
N TRP A 167 3.41 12.47 4.84
CA TRP A 167 4.30 11.41 5.30
C TRP A 167 5.77 11.74 5.01
N MET A 168 6.08 12.15 3.78
CA MET A 168 7.44 12.58 3.42
C MET A 168 7.93 13.76 4.28
N SER A 169 7.05 14.70 4.62
CA SER A 169 7.38 15.81 5.53
C SER A 169 7.72 15.30 6.94
N TYR A 170 7.02 14.28 7.44
CA TYR A 170 7.35 13.64 8.72
C TYR A 170 8.71 12.97 8.72
N ALA A 171 9.05 12.25 7.65
CA ALA A 171 10.32 11.55 7.51
C ALA A 171 11.50 12.53 7.36
N THR A 172 11.36 13.54 6.50
CA THR A 172 12.43 14.51 6.21
C THR A 172 12.67 15.53 7.32
N SER A 173 11.65 15.85 8.12
CA SER A 173 11.79 16.72 9.31
C SER A 173 12.55 16.05 10.46
N GLU A 174 12.71 14.72 10.41
CA GLU A 174 13.43 13.99 11.43
C GLU A 174 14.94 14.24 11.35
N LYS A 175 15.57 14.44 12.51
CA LYS A 175 16.99 14.73 12.65
C LYS A 175 17.55 13.99 13.86
N LEU A 176 18.67 13.30 13.67
CA LEU A 176 19.43 12.66 14.72
C LEU A 176 20.77 13.38 14.90
N ASP A 177 21.23 13.44 16.14
CA ASP A 177 22.56 13.96 16.49
C ASP A 177 23.56 12.80 16.55
N HIS A 178 24.62 12.87 15.74
CA HIS A 178 25.77 11.97 15.85
C HIS A 178 26.94 12.71 16.51
N PRO A 179 27.64 12.12 17.51
CA PRO A 179 28.75 12.77 18.22
C PRO A 179 29.82 13.35 17.29
N GLU A 180 30.11 12.67 16.18
CA GLU A 180 31.14 13.08 15.21
C GLU A 180 30.60 13.66 13.89
N LYS A 181 29.38 13.28 13.46
CA LYS A 181 28.83 13.65 12.13
C LYS A 181 27.86 14.82 12.20
N GLY A 182 27.58 15.32 13.42
CA GLY A 182 26.58 16.36 13.65
C GLY A 182 25.16 15.87 13.36
N LYS A 183 24.27 16.81 13.04
CA LYS A 183 22.86 16.54 12.72
C LYS A 183 22.72 15.93 11.34
N PHE A 184 22.01 14.81 11.24
CA PHE A 184 21.70 14.16 9.96
C PHE A 184 20.24 13.70 9.90
N THR A 185 19.72 13.55 8.68
CA THR A 185 18.42 12.90 8.44
C THR A 185 18.62 11.38 8.50
N PRO A 186 17.87 10.65 9.33
CA PRO A 186 18.00 9.19 9.36
C PRO A 186 17.46 8.54 8.08
N PRO A 187 17.83 7.27 7.80
CA PRO A 187 17.21 6.50 6.72
C PRO A 187 15.69 6.36 6.93
N LEU A 188 14.91 6.16 5.85
CA LEU A 188 13.45 6.04 5.94
C LEU A 188 13.01 4.95 6.92
N PHE A 189 13.74 3.82 6.96
CA PHE A 189 13.43 2.69 7.83
C PHE A 189 13.68 2.95 9.31
N TYR A 190 14.19 4.13 9.68
CA TYR A 190 14.39 4.51 11.08
C TYR A 190 13.09 4.58 11.88
N ARG A 191 11.98 4.97 11.25
CA ARG A 191 10.72 5.29 11.93
C ARG A 191 9.60 4.45 11.35
N SER A 192 8.85 3.77 12.21
CA SER A 192 7.57 3.17 11.82
C SER A 192 6.46 4.21 11.77
N TYR A 193 5.40 3.89 11.04
CA TYR A 193 4.22 4.73 10.92
C TYR A 193 2.97 3.88 11.09
N HIS A 194 2.01 4.41 11.86
CA HIS A 194 0.66 3.85 11.97
C HIS A 194 -0.19 4.43 10.84
N LEU A 195 -0.68 3.55 9.97
CA LEU A 195 -1.50 3.86 8.83
C LEU A 195 -2.93 3.43 9.14
N SER A 196 -3.84 4.40 9.00
CA SER A 196 -5.28 4.22 9.08
C SER A 196 -5.91 5.02 7.93
N THR A 197 -7.23 5.09 7.87
CA THR A 197 -7.93 5.91 6.89
C THR A 197 -8.79 6.97 7.59
N VAL A 198 -9.09 8.04 6.86
CA VAL A 198 -10.02 9.07 7.30
C VAL A 198 -10.87 9.52 6.13
N ILE A 199 -12.15 9.77 6.39
CA ILE A 199 -13.06 10.32 5.40
C ILE A 199 -12.71 11.78 5.09
N ARG A 200 -12.69 12.10 3.81
CA ARG A 200 -12.72 13.46 3.26
C ARG A 200 -14.06 13.68 2.63
N ASP A 201 -14.54 14.91 2.73
CA ASP A 201 -15.83 15.36 2.22
C ASP A 201 -15.62 16.77 1.65
N ASP A 202 -16.09 17.01 0.43
CA ASP A 202 -16.06 18.32 -0.23
C ASP A 202 -17.45 18.96 -0.40
N GLY A 203 -18.49 18.36 0.18
CA GLY A 203 -19.89 18.73 0.11
C GLY A 203 -20.69 17.91 -0.90
N ASP A 204 -20.06 17.52 -2.01
CA ASP A 204 -20.71 16.75 -3.08
C ASP A 204 -20.30 15.28 -3.06
N ASN A 205 -19.08 14.98 -2.58
CA ASN A 205 -18.53 13.65 -2.55
C ASN A 205 -17.76 13.40 -1.25
N SER A 206 -17.77 12.13 -0.82
CA SER A 206 -16.93 11.65 0.26
C SER A 206 -16.03 10.50 -0.20
N TRP A 207 -14.79 10.47 0.27
CA TRP A 207 -13.85 9.39 -0.03
C TRP A 207 -12.84 9.22 1.09
N PHE A 208 -12.28 8.02 1.23
CA PHE A 208 -11.28 7.75 2.24
C PHE A 208 -9.87 8.08 1.73
N VAL A 209 -9.06 8.70 2.58
CA VAL A 209 -7.64 8.95 2.33
C VAL A 209 -6.78 8.36 3.44
N TRP A 210 -5.52 8.09 3.12
CA TRP A 210 -4.54 7.66 4.12
C TRP A 210 -4.38 8.69 5.24
N ASN A 211 -4.33 8.19 6.46
CA ASN A 211 -4.01 8.93 7.66
C ASN A 211 -2.76 8.32 8.28
N VAL A 212 -1.67 9.08 8.27
CA VAL A 212 -0.34 8.62 8.68
C VAL A 212 0.06 9.28 9.99
N LYS A 213 0.42 8.47 11.00
CA LYS A 213 0.94 8.94 12.29
C LYS A 213 2.31 8.33 12.57
N LYS A 214 3.22 9.11 13.17
CA LYS A 214 4.53 8.61 13.60
C LYS A 214 4.34 7.51 14.66
N GLY A 215 5.03 6.39 14.47
CA GLY A 215 5.13 5.30 15.44
C GLY A 215 6.48 5.29 16.16
N LYS A 216 6.85 4.12 16.67
CA LYS A 216 8.15 3.87 17.30
C LYS A 216 9.26 3.91 16.26
N THR A 217 10.46 4.30 16.67
CA THR A 217 11.67 4.08 15.88
C THR A 217 12.03 2.60 15.89
N ILE A 218 12.74 2.16 14.86
CA ILE A 218 13.27 0.80 14.80
C ILE A 218 14.24 0.49 15.94
N LEU A 219 14.90 1.53 16.48
CA LEU A 219 15.76 1.40 17.67
C LEU A 219 14.95 1.19 18.96
N GLU A 220 13.82 1.90 19.11
CA GLU A 220 12.90 1.71 20.25
C GLU A 220 12.18 0.36 20.21
N MET A 221 12.03 -0.24 19.02
CA MET A 221 11.49 -1.60 18.87
C MET A 221 12.49 -2.66 19.33
N ASN A 222 13.79 -2.41 19.20
CA ASN A 222 14.86 -3.32 19.61
C ASN A 222 14.73 -4.74 19.02
N ASP A 223 14.42 -4.79 17.72
CA ASP A 223 14.28 -6.02 16.94
C ASP A 223 15.35 -6.08 15.83
N PRO A 224 16.44 -6.86 16.03
CA PRO A 224 17.51 -6.98 15.05
C PRO A 224 17.07 -7.61 13.73
N ASP A 225 16.12 -8.54 13.76
CA ASP A 225 15.64 -9.25 12.57
C ASP A 225 14.80 -8.31 11.71
N LEU A 226 13.94 -7.50 12.34
CA LEU A 226 13.18 -6.46 11.67
C LEU A 226 14.08 -5.39 11.04
N MET A 227 15.15 -5.00 11.74
CA MET A 227 16.17 -4.09 11.20
C MET A 227 16.89 -4.70 9.99
N ALA A 228 17.31 -5.95 10.09
CA ALA A 228 17.96 -6.66 8.99
C ALA A 228 17.02 -6.79 7.78
N ALA A 229 15.74 -7.10 7.99
CA ALA A 229 14.73 -7.16 6.94
C ALA A 229 14.55 -5.81 6.23
N ALA A 230 14.49 -4.71 7.00
CA ALA A 230 14.33 -3.37 6.44
C ALA A 230 15.53 -2.95 5.58
N ILE A 231 16.75 -3.20 6.06
CA ILE A 231 17.99 -2.90 5.34
C ILE A 231 18.07 -3.76 4.07
N ARG A 232 17.78 -5.06 4.17
CA ARG A 232 17.80 -5.97 3.03
C ARG A 232 16.84 -5.53 1.94
N PHE A 233 15.62 -5.14 2.32
CA PHE A 233 14.62 -4.72 1.35
C PHE A 233 15.01 -3.42 0.66
N GLU A 234 15.56 -2.45 1.40
CA GLU A 234 16.14 -1.23 0.82
C GLU A 234 17.24 -1.56 -0.20
N GLN A 235 18.18 -2.44 0.14
CA GLN A 235 19.26 -2.83 -0.75
C GLN A 235 18.76 -3.50 -2.03
N MET A 236 17.78 -4.42 -1.94
CA MET A 236 17.18 -5.08 -3.10
C MET A 236 16.51 -4.06 -4.05
N LEU A 237 15.80 -3.08 -3.50
CA LEU A 237 15.13 -2.02 -4.27
C LEU A 237 16.11 -1.04 -4.91
N SER A 238 17.21 -0.72 -4.22
CA SER A 238 18.29 0.13 -4.71
C SER A 238 19.14 -0.56 -5.78
N ALA A 239 19.28 -1.89 -5.71
CA ALA A 239 19.93 -2.71 -6.74
C ALA A 239 19.04 -2.95 -7.98
N GLY A 240 17.76 -2.61 -7.92
CA GLY A 240 16.79 -2.86 -9.00
C GLY A 240 16.37 -4.33 -9.13
N GLU A 241 16.61 -5.15 -8.10
CA GLU A 241 16.21 -6.57 -8.06
C GLU A 241 14.69 -6.74 -7.87
N VAL A 242 14.02 -5.68 -7.40
CA VAL A 242 12.58 -5.60 -7.22
C VAL A 242 12.04 -4.46 -8.09
N ALA A 243 11.15 -4.79 -9.02
CA ALA A 243 10.43 -3.82 -9.84
C ALA A 243 8.92 -3.92 -9.55
N ALA A 244 8.24 -2.77 -9.56
CA ALA A 244 6.78 -2.73 -9.46
C ALA A 244 6.15 -3.07 -10.82
N GLY A 245 5.35 -4.13 -10.87
CA GLY A 245 4.55 -4.49 -12.05
C GLY A 245 3.17 -3.82 -12.06
N ALA A 246 2.33 -4.17 -13.03
CA ALA A 246 0.98 -3.60 -13.17
C ALA A 246 0.11 -3.82 -11.92
N GLU A 247 0.25 -4.97 -11.27
CA GLU A 247 -0.43 -5.36 -10.03
C GLU A 247 -0.10 -4.44 -8.84
N SER A 248 1.04 -3.76 -8.93
CA SER A 248 1.57 -2.86 -7.91
C SER A 248 0.85 -1.51 -7.84
N PHE A 249 0.10 -1.11 -8.88
CA PHE A 249 -0.53 0.21 -8.94
C PHE A 249 -2.08 0.15 -8.87
N GLY A 250 -2.71 -0.99 -9.15
CA GLY A 250 -4.18 -1.15 -9.11
C GLY A 250 -4.93 -0.39 -10.22
N ASP A 251 -6.25 -0.57 -10.35
CA ASP A 251 -7.04 0.20 -11.36
C ASP A 251 -7.28 1.62 -10.86
N GLU A 252 -6.32 2.48 -11.20
CA GLU A 252 -6.26 3.89 -10.85
C GLU A 252 -7.29 4.75 -11.57
N THR A 253 -8.02 4.23 -12.57
CA THR A 253 -8.82 5.06 -13.48
C THR A 253 -10.24 5.39 -12.99
N SER A 254 -10.59 4.95 -11.77
CA SER A 254 -11.88 5.28 -11.14
C SER A 254 -11.77 5.71 -9.69
N GLY A 255 -12.43 6.82 -9.35
CA GLY A 255 -12.80 7.12 -7.97
C GLY A 255 -11.82 7.99 -7.20
N SER A 256 -11.67 9.25 -7.62
CA SER A 256 -11.66 10.30 -6.61
C SER A 256 -12.28 11.54 -7.23
N ALA A 257 -13.34 12.03 -6.61
CA ALA A 257 -14.09 13.18 -7.05
C ALA A 257 -13.15 14.37 -7.24
N GLY A 258 -12.85 14.68 -8.50
CA GLY A 258 -12.45 16.02 -8.90
C GLY A 258 -13.72 16.84 -9.03
N GLY A 259 -14.27 17.28 -7.90
CA GLY A 259 -15.33 18.28 -7.87
C GLY A 259 -14.82 19.54 -8.56
N ASN A 260 -15.32 19.79 -9.76
CA ASN A 260 -15.02 20.97 -10.54
C ASN A 260 -15.76 22.15 -9.87
N SER A 261 -15.07 22.98 -9.10
CA SER A 261 -15.64 24.24 -8.63
C SER A 261 -15.59 25.26 -9.78
N THR A 262 -16.55 25.20 -10.70
CA THR A 262 -16.94 26.40 -11.44
C THR A 262 -17.60 27.36 -10.45
N LYS A 263 -16.78 28.17 -9.76
CA LYS A 263 -17.29 29.42 -9.20
C LYS A 263 -17.66 30.32 -10.38
N SER A 264 -18.93 30.32 -10.75
CA SER A 264 -19.50 31.45 -11.46
C SER A 264 -19.47 32.63 -10.49
N ASP A 265 -18.50 33.52 -10.64
CA ASP A 265 -18.59 34.87 -10.12
C ASP A 265 -19.73 35.58 -10.87
N LYS A 266 -20.95 35.41 -10.36
CA LYS A 266 -21.98 36.42 -10.45
C LYS A 266 -22.13 37.01 -9.06
N ASP A 267 -22.10 38.34 -9.05
CA ASP A 267 -22.33 39.25 -7.92
C ASP A 267 -21.08 39.63 -7.12
N LYS A 268 -20.41 40.69 -7.59
CA LYS A 268 -20.18 41.91 -6.80
C LYS A 268 -19.62 43.07 -7.65
N PHE A 269 -20.43 44.12 -7.71
CA PHE A 269 -20.25 45.48 -8.23
C PHE A 269 -20.35 45.70 -9.74
#